data_AF-A0AAE2C8G9-F1
#
_entry.id   AF-A0AAE2C8G9-F1
#
_cell.length_a   1.000
_cell.length_b   1.000
_cell.length_c   1.000
_cell.angle_alpha   90.00
_cell.angle_beta   90.00
_cell.angle_gamma   90.00
#
_symmetry.space_group_name_H-M   'P 1'
#
loop_
_entity.id
_entity.type
_entity.pdbx_description
1 polymer ?
#
loop_
_entity_poly.entity_id
_entity_poly.type
_entity_poly.pdbx_seq_one_letter_code
_entity_poly.pdbx_strand_id
1 'polypeptide(L)'
;MRVRVSLNVHKPLQRVLKLKAPTGEKLLVTFTYERLLNICYICGVLGHLSRFCEKQFDEDFTDPGSKTPFGPWLRANHLPAARSRVQSSTSMNMGKKDWEEPPICIESQRGWDLRQLQ
;
A
#
# COMPACT_ATOMS: atom_id res chain seq x y z
N MET A 1 -0.54 -11.53 11.68
CA MET A 1 0.91 -11.78 11.48
C MET A 1 1.62 -10.44 11.40
N ARG A 2 2.77 -10.26 12.08
CA ARG A 2 3.60 -9.04 12.01
C ARG A 2 5.04 -9.46 11.77
N VAL A 3 5.72 -8.80 10.83
CA VAL A 3 7.12 -9.10 10.47
C VAL A 3 7.89 -7.78 10.46
N ARG A 4 9.13 -7.80 10.97
CA ARG A 4 10.04 -6.66 10.90
C ARG A 4 11.05 -6.91 9.80
N VAL A 5 11.21 -5.95 8.90
CA VAL A 5 12.13 -6.04 7.76
C VAL A 5 12.82 -4.69 7.57
N SER A 6 14.04 -4.72 7.03
CA SER A 6 14.72 -3.51 6.56
C SER A 6 14.15 -3.12 5.19
N LEU A 7 13.70 -1.88 5.06
CA LEU A 7 13.11 -1.36 3.82
C LEU A 7 13.99 -0.23 3.27
N ASN A 8 14.15 -0.18 1.96
CA ASN A 8 14.77 0.96 1.30
C ASN A 8 13.74 2.10 1.18
N VAL A 9 13.98 3.20 1.88
CA VAL A 9 13.07 4.35 1.95
C VAL A 9 12.97 5.15 0.65
N HIS A 10 13.95 5.01 -0.25
CA HIS A 10 13.97 5.68 -1.55
C HIS A 10 13.22 4.90 -2.63
N LYS A 11 12.76 3.67 -2.32
CA LYS A 11 11.97 2.86 -3.24
C LYS A 11 10.48 2.92 -2.84
N PRO A 12 9.55 2.80 -3.82
CA PRO A 12 8.13 2.68 -3.52
C PRO A 12 7.85 1.51 -2.60
N LEU A 13 6.96 1.69 -1.62
CA LEU A 13 6.58 0.61 -0.72
C LEU A 13 5.85 -0.51 -1.46
N GLN A 14 6.05 -1.74 -0.99
CA GLN A 14 5.41 -2.91 -1.56
C GLN A 14 3.97 -3.03 -1.05
N ARG A 15 3.00 -3.12 -1.95
CA ARG A 15 1.56 -3.20 -1.58
C ARG A 15 1.05 -4.62 -1.54
N VAL A 16 1.52 -5.43 -2.48
CA VAL A 16 1.10 -6.82 -2.66
C VAL A 16 2.34 -7.67 -2.92
N LEU A 17 2.38 -8.87 -2.37
CA LEU A 17 3.31 -9.94 -2.75
C LEU A 17 2.53 -11.05 -3.44
N LYS A 18 2.94 -11.38 -4.66
CA LYS A 18 2.40 -12.53 -5.40
C LYS A 18 3.28 -13.73 -5.11
N LEU A 19 2.73 -14.72 -4.43
CA LEU A 19 3.39 -15.99 -4.14
C LEU A 19 2.80 -17.08 -5.04
N LYS A 20 3.66 -18.03 -5.43
CA LYS A 20 3.23 -19.25 -6.11
C LYS A 20 3.46 -20.41 -5.16
N ALA A 21 2.39 -21.08 -4.77
CA ALA A 21 2.48 -22.28 -3.96
C ALA A 21 3.12 -23.42 -4.77
N PRO A 22 3.77 -24.40 -4.12
CA PRO A 22 4.29 -25.59 -4.80
C PRO A 22 3.21 -26.36 -5.57
N THR A 23 1.96 -26.31 -5.08
CA THR A 23 0.75 -26.85 -5.72
C THR A 23 0.31 -26.06 -6.97
N GLY A 24 0.96 -24.94 -7.30
CA GLY A 24 0.65 -24.12 -8.47
C GLY A 24 -0.34 -22.99 -8.21
N GLU A 25 -0.97 -22.95 -7.04
CA GLU A 25 -1.90 -21.90 -6.63
C GLU A 25 -1.20 -20.54 -6.49
N LYS A 26 -1.89 -19.46 -6.87
CA LYS A 26 -1.41 -18.09 -6.72
C LYS A 26 -1.97 -17.50 -5.43
N LEU A 27 -1.10 -17.11 -4.52
CA LEU A 27 -1.47 -16.42 -3.29
C LEU A 27 -1.10 -14.94 -3.39
N LEU A 28 -2.05 -14.07 -3.09
CA LEU A 28 -1.83 -12.62 -3.01
C LEU A 28 -1.83 -12.21 -1.54
N VAL A 29 -0.71 -11.65 -1.09
CA VAL A 29 -0.58 -11.12 0.27
C VAL A 29 -0.56 -9.60 0.19
N THR A 30 -1.49 -8.94 0.88
CA THR A 30 -1.52 -7.48 1.01
C THR A 30 -0.70 -7.03 2.22
N PHE A 31 0.04 -5.94 2.07
CA PHE A 31 0.83 -5.38 3.16
C PHE A 31 0.16 -4.16 3.77
N THR A 32 0.24 -4.09 5.09
CA THR A 32 -0.02 -2.90 5.88
C THR A 32 1.20 -2.63 6.76
N TYR A 33 1.50 -1.36 6.99
CA TYR A 33 2.74 -0.92 7.61
C TYR A 33 2.44 -0.25 8.95
N GLU A 34 3.10 -0.73 10.00
CA GLU A 34 3.10 -0.07 11.30
C GLU A 34 4.07 1.12 11.29
N ARG A 35 3.74 2.19 12.03
CA ARG A 35 4.59 3.40 12.15
C ARG A 35 4.99 4.00 10.79
N LEU A 36 4.12 3.87 9.80
CA LEU A 36 4.34 4.43 8.47
C LEU A 36 4.51 5.96 8.59
N LEU A 37 5.61 6.51 8.05
CA LEU A 37 5.84 7.95 8.04
C LEU A 37 4.98 8.64 6.96
N ASN A 38 5.31 9.88 6.61
CA ASN A 38 4.74 10.55 5.45
C ASN A 38 5.16 9.78 4.19
N ILE A 39 4.16 9.24 3.49
CA ILE A 39 4.30 8.55 2.22
C ILE A 39 3.64 9.38 1.13
N CYS A 40 4.25 9.42 -0.03
CA CYS A 40 3.62 9.99 -1.21
C CYS A 40 2.63 9.01 -1.83
N TYR A 41 1.37 9.41 -1.99
CA TYR A 41 0.37 8.50 -2.57
C TYR A 41 0.47 8.37 -4.10
N ILE A 42 1.24 9.22 -4.75
CA ILE A 42 1.52 9.16 -6.18
C ILE A 42 2.63 8.13 -6.46
N CYS A 43 3.80 8.29 -5.83
CA CYS A 43 4.99 7.49 -6.14
C CYS A 43 5.29 6.37 -5.12
N GLY A 44 4.67 6.39 -3.94
CA GLY A 44 4.85 5.36 -2.91
C GLY A 44 6.14 5.46 -2.08
N VAL A 45 6.95 6.49 -2.30
CA VAL A 45 8.23 6.73 -1.60
C VAL A 45 7.97 7.46 -0.28
N LEU A 46 8.82 7.18 0.72
CA LEU A 46 8.75 7.83 2.03
C LEU A 46 9.48 9.18 2.03
N GLY A 47 9.01 10.10 2.87
CA GLY A 47 9.70 11.36 3.15
C GLY A 47 9.06 12.61 2.53
N HIS A 48 8.08 12.46 1.65
CA HIS A 48 7.32 13.59 1.09
C HIS A 48 5.83 13.27 0.97
N LEU A 49 5.02 14.32 0.82
CA LEU A 49 3.58 14.23 0.55
C LEU A 49 3.33 14.35 -0.95
N SER A 50 2.16 13.89 -1.41
CA SER A 50 1.79 13.93 -2.83
C SER A 50 1.98 15.32 -3.47
N ARG A 51 1.67 16.40 -2.75
CA ARG A 51 1.81 17.80 -3.20
C ARG A 51 3.26 18.28 -3.42
N PHE A 52 4.24 17.49 -2.99
CA PHE A 52 5.67 17.78 -3.11
C PHE A 52 6.38 16.68 -3.89
N CYS A 53 5.65 15.92 -4.70
CA CYS A 53 6.23 14.83 -5.46
C CYS A 53 6.85 15.37 -6.73
N GLU A 54 8.14 15.11 -6.92
CA GLU A 54 8.89 15.51 -8.13
C GLU A 54 8.23 14.95 -9.41
N LYS A 55 7.62 13.76 -9.31
CA LYS A 55 6.88 13.14 -10.42
C LYS A 55 5.72 13.98 -10.95
N GLN A 56 5.23 14.95 -10.19
CA GLN A 56 4.16 15.85 -10.67
C GLN A 56 4.64 16.79 -11.78
N PHE A 57 5.95 16.94 -11.95
CA PHE A 57 6.57 17.80 -12.95
C PHE A 57 7.12 17.03 -14.16
N ASP A 58 6.99 15.70 -14.18
CA ASP A 58 7.40 14.88 -15.31
C ASP A 58 6.43 15.07 -16.50
N GLU A 59 6.94 15.05 -17.73
CA GLU A 59 6.12 15.25 -18.95
C GLU A 59 5.03 14.18 -19.11
N ASP A 60 5.30 12.96 -18.63
CA ASP A 60 4.37 11.82 -18.68
C ASP A 60 3.39 11.78 -17.49
N PHE A 61 3.39 12.79 -16.63
CA PHE A 61 2.57 12.78 -15.42
C PHE A 61 1.08 12.96 -15.74
N THR A 62 0.30 11.92 -15.49
CA THR A 62 -1.17 12.01 -15.44
C THR A 62 -1.61 12.10 -13.99
N ASP A 63 -2.34 13.15 -13.63
CA ASP A 63 -2.90 13.28 -12.28
C ASP A 63 -3.85 12.10 -11.99
N PRO A 64 -3.53 11.22 -11.02
CA PRO A 64 -4.39 10.11 -10.67
C PRO A 64 -5.70 10.54 -9.97
N GLY A 65 -5.82 11.82 -9.57
CA GLY A 65 -7.01 12.34 -8.89
C GLY A 65 -7.34 11.52 -7.63
N SER A 66 -8.55 10.94 -7.59
CA SER A 66 -8.98 10.07 -6.48
C SER A 66 -8.45 8.64 -6.53
N LYS A 67 -7.83 8.22 -7.65
CA LYS A 67 -7.37 6.85 -7.91
C LYS A 67 -5.84 6.73 -7.77
N THR A 68 -5.31 7.13 -6.63
CA THR A 68 -3.88 6.96 -6.36
C THR A 68 -3.52 5.49 -6.13
N PRO A 69 -2.35 5.01 -6.58
CA PRO A 69 -1.93 3.62 -6.41
C PRO A 69 -1.70 3.24 -4.94
N PHE A 70 -1.47 4.23 -4.08
CA PHE A 70 -1.33 4.09 -2.63
C PHE A 70 -2.44 4.87 -1.92
N GLY A 71 -2.69 4.56 -0.65
CA GLY A 71 -3.68 5.27 0.14
C GLY A 71 -3.57 5.05 1.64
N PRO A 72 -4.52 5.60 2.43
CA PRO A 72 -4.54 5.46 3.88
C PRO A 72 -4.57 4.00 4.37
N TRP A 73 -5.14 3.10 3.55
CA TRP A 73 -5.20 1.66 3.81
C TRP A 73 -3.82 0.98 3.96
N LEU A 74 -2.74 1.64 3.51
CA LEU A 74 -1.37 1.14 3.68
C LEU A 74 -0.90 1.22 5.15
N ARG A 75 -1.56 2.04 5.97
CA ARG A 75 -1.28 2.17 7.41
C ARG A 75 -1.97 1.06 8.17
N ALA A 76 -1.23 0.33 8.99
CA ALA A 76 -1.85 -0.58 9.94
C ALA A 76 -2.63 0.26 10.97
N ASN A 77 -3.95 0.09 11.04
CA ASN A 77 -4.79 0.79 12.00
C ASN A 77 -4.35 0.43 13.42
N HIS A 78 -3.86 1.42 14.18
CA HIS A 78 -3.56 1.29 15.60
C HIS A 78 -4.81 1.47 16.48
N LEU A 79 -6.01 1.16 15.99
CA LEU A 79 -7.17 1.17 16.89
C LEU A 79 -7.02 -0.05 17.83
N PRO A 80 -6.80 0.15 19.14
CA PRO A 80 -6.98 -0.95 20.07
C PRO A 80 -8.43 -1.40 19.94
N ALA A 81 -8.64 -2.70 19.77
CA ALA A 81 -9.94 -3.28 20.07
C ALA A 81 -10.31 -2.82 21.49
N ALA A 82 -11.38 -2.04 21.63
CA ALA A 82 -11.78 -1.28 22.82
C ALA A 82 -11.12 0.11 23.00
N ARG A 83 -11.74 1.12 22.38
CA ARG A 83 -12.44 2.19 23.11
C ARG A 83 -13.34 2.92 22.11
N SER A 84 -14.64 2.59 22.15
CA SER A 84 -15.68 3.39 21.52
C SER A 84 -15.64 4.80 22.12
N ARG A 85 -14.99 5.74 21.44
CA ARG A 85 -15.35 7.14 21.56
C ARG A 85 -16.35 7.38 20.43
N VAL A 86 -17.62 7.47 20.82
CA VAL A 86 -18.73 7.86 19.93
C VAL A 86 -18.31 9.12 19.19
N GLN A 87 -17.97 8.97 17.90
CA GLN A 87 -18.07 10.06 16.95
C GLN A 87 -19.44 9.88 16.30
N SER A 88 -20.36 10.75 16.68
CA SER A 88 -21.64 10.90 16.02
C SER A 88 -21.40 11.38 14.59
N SER A 89 -21.51 10.47 13.63
CA SER A 89 -21.95 10.78 12.27
C SER A 89 -22.39 9.49 11.58
N THR A 90 -23.71 9.35 11.44
CA THR A 90 -24.42 8.52 10.48
C THR A 90 -23.94 7.08 10.29
N SER A 91 -24.68 6.14 10.88
CA SER A 91 -24.59 4.71 10.61
C SER A 91 -24.91 4.42 9.13
N MET A 92 -23.89 4.46 8.27
CA MET A 92 -23.98 3.79 6.98
C MET A 92 -23.58 2.33 7.15
N ASN A 93 -24.58 1.49 6.93
CA ASN A 93 -24.48 0.04 6.86
C ASN A 93 -23.36 -0.34 5.88
N MET A 94 -22.19 -0.74 6.39
CA MET A 94 -21.13 -1.24 5.51
C MET A 94 -21.36 -2.74 5.34
N GLY A 95 -22.25 -3.05 4.39
CA GLY A 95 -22.39 -4.39 3.85
C GLY A 95 -21.04 -4.94 3.44
N LYS A 96 -20.91 -6.28 3.52
CA LYS A 96 -19.78 -7.07 3.03
C LYS A 96 -19.27 -6.46 1.73
N LYS A 97 -18.16 -5.71 1.80
CA LYS A 97 -17.52 -5.19 0.60
C LYS A 97 -16.70 -6.32 0.04
N ASP A 98 -17.24 -6.89 -1.02
CA ASP A 98 -16.52 -7.69 -2.00
C ASP A 98 -15.16 -7.03 -2.23
N TRP A 99 -14.11 -7.81 -2.06
CA TRP A 99 -12.74 -7.35 -2.19
C TRP A 99 -12.49 -7.04 -3.67
N GLU A 100 -12.77 -5.81 -4.09
CA GLU A 100 -12.41 -5.33 -5.42
C GLU A 100 -10.88 -5.23 -5.50
N GLU A 101 -10.33 -5.89 -6.53
CA GLU A 101 -8.89 -5.89 -6.81
C GLU A 101 -8.38 -4.46 -6.91
N PRO A 102 -7.34 -4.08 -6.13
CA PRO A 102 -6.77 -2.74 -6.27
C PRO A 102 -6.26 -2.57 -7.71
N PRO A 103 -6.42 -1.37 -8.32
CA PRO A 103 -6.03 -1.14 -9.69
C PRO A 103 -4.60 -1.62 -9.91
N ILE A 104 -4.49 -2.51 -10.88
CA ILE A 104 -3.26 -3.18 -11.27
C ILE A 104 -2.27 -2.07 -11.63
N CYS A 105 -1.21 -1.89 -10.84
CA CYS A 105 -0.07 -1.11 -11.30
C CYS A 105 0.63 -1.97 -12.34
N ILE A 106 0.40 -1.65 -13.61
CA ILE A 106 1.14 -2.21 -14.74
C ILE A 106 2.50 -1.53 -14.74
N GLU A 107 3.38 -1.88 -13.79
CA GLU A 107 4.78 -1.49 -13.89
C GLU A 107 5.68 -2.71 -13.78
N SER A 108 6.14 -3.10 -14.96
CA SER A 108 7.37 -3.80 -15.32
C SER A 108 7.95 -4.75 -14.28
N GLN A 109 7.76 -6.03 -14.56
CA GLN A 109 8.47 -7.15 -13.98
C GLN A 109 9.99 -6.96 -14.10
N ARG A 110 10.68 -6.48 -13.06
CA ARG A 110 12.10 -6.78 -12.85
C ARG A 110 12.39 -7.06 -11.38
N GLY A 111 12.40 -8.37 -11.09
CA GLY A 111 13.35 -9.05 -10.20
C GLY A 111 13.50 -8.56 -8.78
N TRP A 112 12.71 -9.12 -7.86
CA TRP A 112 13.21 -9.38 -6.51
C TRP A 112 13.47 -10.88 -6.42
N ASP A 113 14.65 -11.29 -6.89
CA ASP A 113 15.14 -12.66 -6.73
C ASP A 113 15.57 -12.84 -5.28
N LEU A 114 14.87 -13.71 -4.55
CA LEU A 114 15.09 -14.00 -3.12
C LEU A 114 16.35 -14.84 -2.86
N ARG A 115 17.29 -14.89 -3.81
CA ARG A 115 18.53 -15.69 -3.76
C ARG A 115 19.80 -14.88 -3.44
N GLN A 116 19.71 -13.62 -3.04
CA GLN A 116 20.88 -12.78 -2.66
C GLN A 116 20.92 -12.35 -1.18
N LEU A 117 20.31 -13.11 -0.28
CA LEU A 117 20.50 -12.95 1.18
C LEU A 117 21.28 -14.14 1.74
N GLN A 118 22.55 -14.25 1.32
CA GLN A 118 23.53 -15.14 1.93
C GLN A 118 24.88 -14.43 2.02
#